data_AF-A0A316YHL1-F1
#
_entry.id   AF-A0A316YHL1-F1
#
_cell.length_a   1.000
_cell.length_b   1.000
_cell.length_c   1.000
_cell.angle_alpha   90.00
_cell.angle_beta   90.00
_cell.angle_gamma   90.00
#
_symmetry.space_group_name_H-M   'P 1'
#
loop_
_entity.id
_entity.type
_entity.pdbx_description
1 polymer ?
#
loop_
_entity_poly.entity_id
_entity_poly.type
_entity_poly.pdbx_seq_one_letter_code
_entity_poly.pdbx_strand_id
1 'polypeptide(L)'
;MTSPGPEEEDPQRLSDEERADDLVRSHHKPARSAAKQQQAKSSTGDNVRLQRMSDALDKFLDLIDHQATKENVALALPQIKEQYLENLRGQFITELKDVIRAEKDVLVERYGVAPRLESLSRMCVEADARASSGREPREYGDAYRPTLDIATALHAKSIPAQRRRVASLERELTELARDNDAQHTRLTATLQRTEERRTDASTALDRLEQTVNALTDAQGASATGSRNNNNASDDDIRSEVAALLAALGPSSR
;
A
#
# COMPACT_ATOMS: atom_id res chain seq x y z
N MET A 1 -31.92 50.28 -21.23
CA MET A 1 -32.03 50.36 -19.75
C MET A 1 -30.91 49.51 -19.19
N THR A 2 -29.74 50.13 -19.09
CA THR A 2 -29.09 50.63 -17.85
C THR A 2 -28.35 49.52 -17.09
N SER A 3 -27.07 49.81 -16.95
CA SER A 3 -25.93 49.03 -16.45
C SER A 3 -26.06 48.27 -15.12
N PRO A 4 -25.10 47.36 -14.89
CA PRO A 4 -24.91 46.53 -13.69
C PRO A 4 -24.26 47.30 -12.53
N GLY A 5 -24.29 46.73 -11.32
CA GLY A 5 -23.62 47.26 -10.13
C GLY A 5 -23.46 46.20 -9.00
N PRO A 6 -22.28 46.07 -8.37
CA PRO A 6 -21.88 44.98 -7.45
C PRO A 6 -21.82 45.42 -5.97
N GLU A 7 -21.84 44.49 -5.02
CA GLU A 7 -21.42 44.70 -3.61
C GLU A 7 -20.75 43.40 -3.12
N GLU A 8 -19.42 43.37 -2.94
CA GLU A 8 -18.66 43.66 -1.70
C GLU A 8 -18.75 42.48 -0.70
N GLU A 9 -17.72 41.62 -0.67
CA GLU A 9 -16.54 41.68 0.23
C GLU A 9 -16.89 41.45 1.71
N ASP A 10 -16.41 40.31 2.24
CA ASP A 10 -16.18 40.16 3.68
C ASP A 10 -15.05 39.15 3.93
N PRO A 11 -13.78 39.61 4.09
CA PRO A 11 -12.68 38.76 4.50
C PRO A 11 -12.10 39.25 5.83
N GLN A 12 -12.67 38.85 6.97
CA GLN A 12 -12.04 39.11 8.28
C GLN A 12 -12.57 38.20 9.39
N ARG A 13 -11.86 37.10 9.66
CA ARG A 13 -11.75 36.53 11.02
C ARG A 13 -10.32 36.05 11.25
N LEU A 14 -9.51 37.02 11.64
CA LEU A 14 -8.22 36.88 12.27
C LEU A 14 -8.39 36.28 13.68
N SER A 15 -7.58 35.25 13.94
CA SER A 15 -6.81 35.00 15.17
C SER A 15 -7.48 35.27 16.52
N ASP A 16 -7.78 34.19 17.23
CA ASP A 16 -7.65 34.13 18.69
C ASP A 16 -6.59 33.08 19.05
N GLU A 17 -5.51 33.61 19.61
CA GLU A 17 -4.31 32.99 20.10
C GLU A 17 -4.43 32.91 21.63
N GLU A 18 -3.84 31.86 22.21
CA GLU A 18 -3.48 31.74 23.63
C GLU A 18 -4.57 31.66 24.72
N ARG A 19 -4.77 30.44 25.26
CA ARG A 19 -4.42 30.07 26.66
C ARG A 19 -5.09 28.76 27.07
N ALA A 20 -4.30 27.73 27.37
CA ALA A 20 -4.20 27.17 28.71
C ALA A 20 -3.31 25.91 28.71
N ASP A 21 -2.27 26.00 29.52
CA ASP A 21 -1.26 25.00 29.84
C ASP A 21 -1.81 23.82 30.68
N ASP A 22 -1.01 22.75 30.65
CA ASP A 22 -0.70 21.85 31.76
C ASP A 22 -1.83 21.05 32.45
N LEU A 23 -1.90 19.74 32.18
CA LEU A 23 -1.28 18.73 33.07
C LEU A 23 -1.54 17.28 32.59
N VAL A 24 -0.61 16.40 32.98
CA VAL A 24 -0.67 14.92 33.05
C VAL A 24 -0.04 14.11 31.90
N ARG A 25 1.29 14.07 31.96
CA ARG A 25 2.15 12.86 32.02
C ARG A 25 1.49 11.48 31.80
N SER A 26 2.05 10.82 30.79
CA SER A 26 2.72 9.50 30.83
C SER A 26 2.07 8.32 30.09
N HIS A 27 2.94 7.70 29.27
CA HIS A 27 2.98 6.30 28.84
C HIS A 27 1.99 5.81 27.76
N HIS A 28 2.43 5.76 26.48
CA HIS A 28 3.02 4.53 25.89
C HIS A 28 3.32 4.65 24.37
N LYS A 29 4.55 4.22 24.02
CA LYS A 29 5.04 3.61 22.76
C LYS A 29 5.01 4.42 21.45
N PRO A 30 6.18 4.92 20.98
CA PRO A 30 6.41 5.11 19.56
C PRO A 30 6.83 3.77 18.92
N ALA A 31 5.92 3.14 18.18
CA ALA A 31 6.24 2.08 17.22
C ALA A 31 6.91 2.70 15.99
N ARG A 32 8.18 3.11 16.13
CA ARG A 32 8.98 3.64 15.01
C ARG A 32 10.48 3.45 15.24
N SER A 33 10.90 2.23 15.50
CA SER A 33 12.33 1.86 15.59
C SER A 33 12.70 0.52 14.93
N ALA A 34 11.76 -0.19 14.29
CA ALA A 34 12.05 -1.49 13.68
C ALA A 34 12.67 -1.42 12.26
N ALA A 35 12.65 -0.28 11.58
CA ALA A 35 13.16 -0.16 10.21
C ALA A 35 14.63 0.30 10.11
N LYS A 36 15.29 0.64 11.23
CA LYS A 36 16.71 1.09 11.25
C LYS A 36 17.67 0.13 11.94
N GLN A 37 17.19 -1.02 12.41
CA GLN A 37 18.00 -2.04 13.11
C GLN A 37 18.21 -3.34 12.32
N GLN A 38 17.78 -3.40 11.05
CA GLN A 38 18.08 -4.54 10.17
C GLN A 38 19.31 -4.34 9.27
N GLN A 39 20.02 -3.22 9.38
CA GLN A 39 21.30 -2.99 8.67
C GLN A 39 22.56 -3.30 9.50
N ALA A 40 22.41 -3.72 10.76
CA ALA A 40 23.53 -4.02 11.66
C ALA A 40 23.65 -5.52 12.02
N LYS A 41 23.12 -6.42 11.16
CA LYS A 41 23.18 -7.87 11.37
C LYS A 41 23.61 -8.66 10.12
N SER A 42 24.56 -8.10 9.39
CA SER A 42 25.41 -8.86 8.44
C SER A 42 26.87 -8.74 8.82
N SER A 43 27.18 -8.90 10.11
CA SER A 43 28.54 -9.22 10.53
C SER A 43 28.84 -10.66 10.12
N THR A 44 30.02 -10.90 9.57
CA THR A 44 30.63 -12.22 9.24
C THR A 44 30.37 -12.78 7.83
N GLY A 45 30.32 -11.93 6.81
CA GLY A 45 30.88 -12.28 5.51
C GLY A 45 32.12 -11.42 5.32
N ASP A 46 33.31 -11.98 5.48
CA ASP A 46 34.57 -11.26 5.33
C ASP A 46 34.50 -10.36 4.09
N ASN A 47 34.78 -9.07 4.26
CA ASN A 47 34.81 -8.13 3.15
C ASN A 47 36.00 -8.50 2.25
N VAL A 48 35.85 -9.52 1.41
CA VAL A 48 36.91 -10.07 0.54
C VAL A 48 37.54 -8.97 -0.31
N ARG A 49 36.75 -7.97 -0.72
CA ARG A 49 37.25 -6.80 -1.46
C ARG A 49 38.11 -5.87 -0.60
N LEU A 50 37.72 -5.65 0.67
CA LEU A 50 38.51 -4.86 1.62
C LEU A 50 39.79 -5.59 2.03
N GLN A 51 39.73 -6.91 2.18
CA GLN A 51 40.88 -7.77 2.41
C GLN A 51 41.83 -7.69 1.22
N ARG A 52 41.36 -7.90 -0.02
CA ARG A 52 42.18 -7.73 -1.23
C ARG A 52 42.80 -6.34 -1.37
N MET A 53 42.08 -5.30 -0.95
CA MET A 53 42.62 -3.93 -0.92
C MET A 53 43.74 -3.81 0.12
N SER A 54 43.58 -4.43 1.28
CA SER A 54 44.60 -4.46 2.34
C SER A 54 45.81 -5.27 1.89
N ASP A 55 45.61 -6.44 1.29
CA ASP A 55 46.68 -7.27 0.72
C ASP A 55 47.44 -6.54 -0.39
N ALA A 56 46.73 -5.76 -1.23
CA ALA A 56 47.36 -4.96 -2.28
C ALA A 56 48.19 -3.82 -1.68
N LEU A 57 47.74 -3.22 -0.58
CA LEU A 57 48.51 -2.20 0.15
C LEU A 57 49.75 -2.82 0.78
N ASP A 58 49.64 -3.97 1.45
CA ASP A 58 50.80 -4.63 2.06
C ASP A 58 51.84 -5.00 0.99
N LYS A 59 51.41 -5.52 -0.17
CA LYS A 59 52.31 -5.73 -1.33
C LYS A 59 52.98 -4.44 -1.81
N PHE A 60 52.26 -3.32 -1.79
CA PHE A 60 52.83 -2.02 -2.14
C PHE A 60 53.85 -1.56 -1.08
N LEU A 61 53.58 -1.78 0.21
CA LEU A 61 54.51 -1.48 1.29
C LEU A 61 55.78 -2.35 1.20
N ASP A 62 55.68 -3.59 0.72
CA ASP A 62 56.85 -4.44 0.47
C ASP A 62 57.70 -3.91 -0.69
N LEU A 63 57.10 -3.29 -1.71
CA LEU A 63 57.84 -2.60 -2.78
C LEU A 63 58.68 -1.42 -2.24
N ILE A 64 58.23 -0.76 -1.17
CA ILE A 64 59.01 0.30 -0.51
C ILE A 64 60.30 -0.28 0.07
N ASP A 65 60.26 -1.47 0.66
CA ASP A 65 61.48 -2.13 1.17
C ASP A 65 62.48 -2.44 0.06
N HIS A 66 61.98 -2.84 -1.10
CA HIS A 66 62.82 -3.13 -2.26
C HIS A 66 63.48 -1.88 -2.85
N GLN A 67 62.82 -0.71 -2.79
CA GLN A 67 63.39 0.54 -3.29
C GLN A 67 64.26 1.24 -2.27
N ALA A 68 63.95 1.12 -0.98
CA ALA A 68 64.73 1.69 0.10
C ALA A 68 65.91 0.78 0.46
N THR A 69 66.75 0.46 -0.51
CA THR A 69 68.01 -0.26 -0.29
C THR A 69 69.03 0.63 0.42
N LYS A 70 70.02 0.01 1.08
CA LYS A 70 71.14 0.72 1.72
C LYS A 70 71.81 1.72 0.78
N GLU A 71 72.04 1.30 -0.46
CA GLU A 71 72.70 2.11 -1.49
C GLU A 71 71.89 3.35 -1.85
N ASN A 72 70.57 3.19 -2.07
CA ASN A 72 69.69 4.31 -2.39
C ASN A 72 69.57 5.31 -1.23
N VAL A 73 69.53 4.81 0.00
CA VAL A 73 69.46 5.67 1.20
C VAL A 73 70.81 6.36 1.45
N ALA A 74 71.94 5.69 1.17
CA ALA A 74 73.27 6.30 1.24
C ALA A 74 73.47 7.40 0.18
N LEU A 75 72.93 7.22 -1.03
CA LEU A 75 72.89 8.26 -2.06
C LEU A 75 72.03 9.47 -1.65
N ALA A 76 70.88 9.22 -1.02
CA ALA A 76 69.97 10.28 -0.58
C ALA A 76 70.47 11.05 0.65
N LEU A 77 71.19 10.39 1.56
CA LEU A 77 71.67 10.94 2.83
C LEU A 77 73.19 10.78 3.00
N PRO A 78 74.01 11.42 2.13
CA PRO A 78 75.46 11.23 2.13
C PRO A 78 76.18 11.77 3.38
N GLN A 79 75.51 12.60 4.18
CA GLN A 79 76.09 13.20 5.39
C GLN A 79 76.04 12.27 6.62
N ILE A 80 75.28 11.18 6.55
CA ILE A 80 75.08 10.26 7.67
C ILE A 80 76.14 9.17 7.62
N LYS A 81 76.79 8.89 8.77
CA LYS A 81 77.76 7.81 8.86
C LYS A 81 77.07 6.47 8.60
N GLU A 82 77.72 5.63 7.80
CA GLU A 82 77.19 4.33 7.35
C GLU A 82 76.77 3.40 8.52
N GLN A 83 77.44 3.53 9.67
CA GLN A 83 77.13 2.78 10.90
C GLN A 83 75.72 3.03 11.47
N TYR A 84 75.13 4.21 11.23
CA TYR A 84 73.78 4.55 11.71
C TYR A 84 72.71 4.43 10.62
N LEU A 85 73.14 4.30 9.36
CA LEU A 85 72.29 4.43 8.20
C LEU A 85 71.30 3.27 8.08
N GLU A 86 71.72 2.04 8.38
CA GLU A 86 70.83 0.87 8.38
C GLU A 86 69.77 0.92 9.49
N ASN A 87 70.16 1.34 10.69
CA ASN A 87 69.21 1.48 11.81
C ASN A 87 68.19 2.58 11.51
N LEU A 88 68.66 3.72 10.99
CA LEU A 88 67.80 4.83 10.59
C LEU A 88 66.84 4.43 9.46
N ARG A 89 67.34 3.70 8.46
CA ARG A 89 66.54 3.17 7.36
C ARG A 89 65.43 2.24 7.87
N GLY A 90 65.79 1.26 8.68
CA GLY A 90 64.83 0.31 9.26
C GLY A 90 63.76 1.02 10.09
N GLN A 91 64.17 1.95 10.94
CA GLN A 91 63.24 2.73 11.77
C GLN A 91 62.30 3.60 10.91
N PHE A 92 62.86 4.38 9.98
CA PHE A 92 62.09 5.28 9.13
C PHE A 92 61.06 4.53 8.28
N ILE A 93 61.47 3.42 7.65
CA ILE A 93 60.56 2.63 6.80
C ILE A 93 59.46 2.00 7.65
N THR A 94 59.79 1.49 8.83
CA THR A 94 58.80 0.89 9.74
C THR A 94 57.78 1.93 10.20
N GLU A 95 58.25 3.09 10.68
CA GLU A 95 57.38 4.20 11.08
C GLU A 95 56.50 4.68 9.92
N LEU A 96 57.08 4.81 8.71
CA LEU A 96 56.32 5.18 7.50
C LEU A 96 55.22 4.17 7.18
N LYS A 97 55.53 2.87 7.24
CA LYS A 97 54.55 1.79 7.01
C LYS A 97 53.44 1.81 8.03
N ASP A 98 53.77 2.00 9.31
CA ASP A 98 52.79 2.03 10.40
C ASP A 98 51.86 3.24 10.28
N VAL A 99 52.40 4.41 9.94
CA VAL A 99 51.59 5.61 9.67
C VAL A 99 50.66 5.39 8.48
N ILE A 100 51.14 4.81 7.38
CA ILE A 100 50.29 4.52 6.20
C ILE A 100 49.17 3.54 6.55
N ARG A 101 49.46 2.50 7.33
CA ARG A 101 48.45 1.53 7.78
C ARG A 101 47.40 2.18 8.69
N ALA A 102 47.83 2.98 9.66
CA ALA A 102 46.93 3.71 10.54
C ALA A 102 46.03 4.69 9.76
N GLU A 103 46.62 5.47 8.85
CA GLU A 103 45.86 6.43 8.02
C GLU A 103 44.88 5.70 7.10
N LYS A 104 45.24 4.54 6.55
CA LYS A 104 44.33 3.67 5.78
C LYS A 104 43.11 3.27 6.62
N ASP A 105 43.30 2.85 7.87
CA ASP A 105 42.19 2.48 8.75
C ASP A 105 41.29 3.70 9.05
N VAL A 106 41.88 4.86 9.31
CA VAL A 106 41.14 6.13 9.48
C VAL A 106 40.33 6.47 8.23
N LEU A 107 40.88 6.32 7.03
CA LEU A 107 40.15 6.55 5.78
C LEU A 107 39.01 5.54 5.58
N VAL A 108 39.25 4.27 5.88
CA VAL A 108 38.24 3.21 5.78
C VAL A 108 37.04 3.52 6.67
N GLU A 109 37.28 3.97 7.90
CA GLU A 109 36.24 4.39 8.84
C GLU A 109 35.54 5.68 8.40
N ARG A 110 36.31 6.73 8.10
CA ARG A 110 35.79 8.07 7.78
C ARG A 110 34.85 8.07 6.58
N TYR A 111 35.17 7.29 5.54
CA TYR A 111 34.35 7.21 4.33
C TYR A 111 33.35 6.05 4.35
N GLY A 112 33.34 5.24 5.42
CA GLY A 112 32.53 4.02 5.49
C GLY A 112 32.81 3.11 4.30
N VAL A 113 34.09 2.88 3.98
CA VAL A 113 34.50 2.11 2.81
C VAL A 113 34.08 0.65 2.95
N ALA A 114 34.21 0.08 4.15
CA ALA A 114 33.81 -1.29 4.45
C ALA A 114 32.35 -1.61 4.07
N PRO A 115 31.32 -0.88 4.56
CA PRO A 115 29.93 -1.17 4.20
C PRO A 115 29.63 -0.89 2.72
N ARG A 116 30.32 0.06 2.08
CA ARG A 116 30.16 0.35 0.65
C ARG A 116 30.71 -0.78 -0.24
N LEU A 117 31.89 -1.30 0.09
CA LEU A 117 32.49 -2.43 -0.62
C LEU A 117 31.69 -3.72 -0.41
N GLU A 118 31.12 -3.91 0.77
CA GLU A 118 30.23 -5.03 1.05
C GLU A 118 28.97 -4.95 0.17
N SER A 119 28.33 -3.77 0.15
CA SER A 119 27.15 -3.50 -0.68
C SER A 119 27.47 -3.75 -2.16
N LEU A 120 28.62 -3.29 -2.64
CA LEU A 120 29.07 -3.51 -4.00
C LEU A 120 29.29 -5.00 -4.29
N SER A 121 29.91 -5.74 -3.36
CA SER A 121 30.12 -7.18 -3.52
C SER A 121 28.80 -7.93 -3.67
N ARG A 122 27.80 -7.59 -2.86
CA ARG A 122 26.45 -8.17 -2.97
C ARG A 122 25.80 -7.85 -4.31
N MET A 123 25.88 -6.59 -4.74
CA MET A 123 25.33 -6.17 -6.04
C MET A 123 25.99 -6.91 -7.21
N CYS A 124 27.31 -7.14 -7.16
CA CYS A 124 28.01 -7.92 -8.18
C CYS A 124 27.58 -9.39 -8.17
N VAL A 125 27.50 -10.03 -6.99
CA VAL A 125 27.05 -11.43 -6.89
C VAL A 125 25.62 -11.58 -7.43
N GLU A 126 24.74 -10.63 -7.11
CA GLU A 126 23.38 -10.63 -7.63
C GLU A 126 23.34 -10.41 -9.15
N ALA A 127 24.17 -9.50 -9.68
CA ALA A 127 24.29 -9.25 -11.11
C ALA A 127 24.85 -10.47 -11.87
N ASP A 128 25.87 -11.13 -11.33
CA ASP A 128 26.46 -12.34 -11.92
C ASP A 128 25.47 -13.51 -11.89
N ALA A 129 24.73 -13.68 -10.79
CA ALA A 129 23.67 -14.67 -10.69
C ALA A 129 22.58 -14.44 -11.74
N ARG A 130 22.18 -13.17 -11.97
CA ARG A 130 21.24 -12.82 -13.03
C ARG A 130 21.82 -13.12 -14.40
N ALA A 131 23.04 -12.68 -14.71
CA ALA A 131 23.68 -12.98 -15.99
C ALA A 131 23.74 -14.49 -16.28
N SER A 132 24.02 -15.30 -15.26
CA SER A 132 24.04 -16.76 -15.37
C SER A 132 22.66 -17.41 -15.57
N SER A 133 21.57 -16.69 -15.25
CA SER A 133 20.18 -17.18 -15.43
C SER A 133 19.69 -17.16 -16.88
N GLY A 134 20.54 -16.71 -17.82
CA GLY A 134 20.29 -16.85 -19.26
C GLY A 134 19.31 -15.85 -19.86
N ARG A 135 18.84 -14.83 -19.11
CA ARG A 135 18.08 -13.73 -19.73
C ARG A 135 19.02 -12.76 -20.45
N GLU A 136 18.55 -12.24 -21.57
CA GLU A 136 19.28 -11.28 -22.40
C GLU A 136 19.61 -9.99 -21.61
N PRO A 137 20.79 -9.37 -21.80
CA PRO A 137 21.18 -8.12 -21.13
C PRO A 137 20.19 -6.96 -21.29
N ARG A 138 19.32 -7.01 -22.30
CA ARG A 138 18.26 -6.03 -22.55
C ARG A 138 17.05 -6.19 -21.61
N GLU A 139 16.88 -7.35 -21.00
CA GLU A 139 15.76 -7.64 -20.08
C GLU A 139 16.04 -7.15 -18.66
N TYR A 140 17.31 -6.96 -18.29
CA TYR A 140 17.69 -6.36 -17.02
C TYR A 140 17.65 -4.83 -17.16
N GLY A 141 16.47 -4.24 -16.98
CA GLY A 141 16.24 -2.78 -16.99
C GLY A 141 16.92 -2.00 -15.85
N ASP A 142 17.75 -2.67 -15.06
CA ASP A 142 18.32 -2.18 -13.81
C ASP A 142 19.75 -1.63 -13.99
N ALA A 143 20.40 -1.95 -15.12
CA ALA A 143 21.74 -1.46 -15.40
C ALA A 143 21.69 0.02 -15.80
N TYR A 144 22.29 0.88 -14.98
CA TYR A 144 22.46 2.30 -15.30
C TYR A 144 23.21 2.43 -16.62
N ARG A 145 22.63 3.18 -17.57
CA ARG A 145 23.28 3.53 -18.83
C ARG A 145 23.67 5.01 -18.79
N PRO A 146 24.87 5.40 -19.24
CA PRO A 146 25.25 6.81 -19.29
C PRO A 146 24.33 7.66 -20.19
N THR A 147 23.64 7.02 -21.14
CA THR A 147 22.65 7.64 -22.03
C THR A 147 21.22 7.58 -21.49
N LEU A 148 21.01 7.08 -20.26
CA LEU A 148 19.69 6.99 -19.66
C LEU A 148 19.21 8.40 -19.28
N ASP A 149 18.10 8.82 -19.85
CA ASP A 149 17.48 10.10 -19.52
C ASP A 149 17.05 10.12 -18.04
N ILE A 150 17.24 11.27 -17.38
CA ILE A 150 16.94 11.47 -15.95
C ILE A 150 15.45 11.21 -15.68
N ALA A 151 14.57 11.62 -16.61
CA ALA A 151 13.13 11.36 -16.47
C ALA A 151 12.83 9.86 -16.47
N THR A 152 13.54 9.08 -17.28
CA THR A 152 13.40 7.62 -17.32
C THR A 152 13.87 6.98 -16.01
N ALA A 153 14.99 7.43 -15.45
CA ALA A 153 15.48 6.94 -14.16
C ALA A 153 14.51 7.25 -13.00
N LEU A 154 13.92 8.45 -13.01
CA LEU A 154 12.96 8.88 -12.00
C LEU A 154 11.64 8.10 -12.11
N HIS A 155 11.17 7.86 -13.33
CA HIS A 155 9.99 7.03 -13.57
C HIS A 155 10.22 5.58 -13.16
N ALA A 156 11.35 4.98 -13.50
CA ALA A 156 11.70 3.61 -13.10
C ALA A 156 11.59 3.41 -11.58
N LYS A 157 12.02 4.40 -10.79
CA LYS A 157 11.89 4.37 -9.32
C LYS A 157 10.43 4.40 -8.84
N SER A 158 9.54 5.08 -9.55
CA SER A 158 8.12 5.20 -9.18
C SER A 158 7.25 4.00 -9.59
N ILE A 159 7.66 3.24 -10.60
CA ILE A 159 6.87 2.12 -11.16
C ILE A 159 6.45 1.09 -10.10
N PRO A 160 7.33 0.62 -9.18
CA PRO A 160 6.92 -0.36 -8.16
C PRO A 160 5.81 0.17 -7.24
N ALA A 161 5.87 1.44 -6.86
CA ALA A 161 4.84 2.07 -6.02
C ALA A 161 3.52 2.22 -6.79
N GLN A 162 3.58 2.65 -8.06
CA GLN A 162 2.43 2.76 -8.94
C GLN A 162 1.75 1.40 -9.15
N ARG A 163 2.53 0.33 -9.42
CA ARG A 163 2.00 -1.03 -9.57
C ARG A 163 1.27 -1.51 -8.31
N ARG A 164 1.81 -1.23 -7.12
CA ARG A 164 1.13 -1.55 -5.85
C ARG A 164 -0.17 -0.78 -5.69
N ARG A 165 -0.21 0.50 -6.10
CA ARG A 165 -1.42 1.32 -6.03
C ARG A 165 -2.49 0.84 -7.00
N VAL A 166 -2.12 0.52 -8.24
CA VAL A 166 -3.04 -0.07 -9.24
C VAL A 166 -3.63 -1.37 -8.70
N ALA A 167 -2.80 -2.29 -8.20
CA ALA A 167 -3.28 -3.54 -7.62
C ALA A 167 -4.19 -3.35 -6.39
N SER A 168 -4.04 -2.25 -5.63
CA SER A 168 -4.99 -1.89 -4.55
C SER A 168 -6.33 -1.45 -5.11
N LEU A 169 -6.30 -0.54 -6.09
CA LEU A 169 -7.50 0.01 -6.72
C LEU A 169 -8.30 -1.07 -7.47
N GLU A 170 -7.62 -2.00 -8.13
CA GLU A 170 -8.26 -3.14 -8.76
C GLU A 170 -9.00 -4.01 -7.74
N ARG A 171 -8.44 -4.24 -6.56
CA ARG A 171 -9.14 -4.97 -5.49
C ARG A 171 -10.36 -4.21 -5.01
N GLU A 172 -10.22 -2.91 -4.73
CA GLU A 172 -11.32 -2.04 -4.31
C GLU A 172 -12.45 -2.03 -5.36
N LEU A 173 -12.11 -1.99 -6.65
CA LEU A 173 -13.10 -2.07 -7.74
C LEU A 173 -13.82 -3.42 -7.73
N THR A 174 -13.09 -4.52 -7.59
CA THR A 174 -13.73 -5.86 -7.54
C THR A 174 -14.64 -6.05 -6.34
N GLU A 175 -14.32 -5.42 -5.20
CA GLU A 175 -15.16 -5.44 -4.01
C GLU A 175 -16.43 -4.61 -4.23
N LEU A 176 -16.30 -3.38 -4.73
CA LEU A 176 -17.43 -2.52 -5.05
C LEU A 176 -18.37 -3.13 -6.10
N ALA A 177 -17.82 -3.80 -7.11
CA ALA A 177 -18.61 -4.48 -8.13
C ALA A 177 -19.48 -5.59 -7.50
N ARG A 178 -18.90 -6.42 -6.63
CA ARG A 178 -19.63 -7.48 -5.91
C ARG A 178 -20.72 -6.90 -5.01
N ASP A 179 -20.43 -5.82 -4.30
CA ASP A 179 -21.41 -5.16 -3.42
C ASP A 179 -22.55 -4.56 -4.24
N ASN A 180 -22.26 -3.95 -5.38
CA ASN A 180 -23.27 -3.40 -6.27
C ASN A 180 -24.19 -4.50 -6.82
N ASP A 181 -23.62 -5.63 -7.28
CA ASP A 181 -24.39 -6.78 -7.77
C ASP A 181 -25.30 -7.35 -6.67
N ALA A 182 -24.79 -7.45 -5.43
CA ALA A 182 -25.56 -7.91 -4.29
C ALA A 182 -26.71 -6.95 -3.94
N GLN A 183 -26.45 -5.64 -3.97
CA GLN A 183 -27.48 -4.61 -3.75
C GLN A 183 -28.53 -4.63 -4.85
N HIS A 184 -28.12 -4.72 -6.11
CA HIS A 184 -29.03 -4.80 -7.25
C HIS A 184 -29.95 -6.02 -7.13
N THR A 185 -29.39 -7.19 -6.80
CA THR A 185 -30.16 -8.42 -6.56
C THR A 185 -31.16 -8.27 -5.41
N ARG A 186 -30.77 -7.56 -4.34
CA ARG A 186 -31.69 -7.28 -3.21
C ARG A 186 -32.81 -6.33 -3.61
N LEU A 187 -32.51 -5.30 -4.40
CA LEU A 187 -33.49 -4.33 -4.88
C LEU A 187 -34.50 -4.99 -5.82
N THR A 188 -34.05 -5.78 -6.79
CA THR A 188 -34.94 -6.49 -7.73
C THR A 188 -35.86 -7.46 -6.99
N ALA A 189 -35.34 -8.22 -6.02
CA ALA A 189 -36.17 -9.10 -5.18
C ALA A 189 -37.20 -8.32 -4.34
N THR A 190 -36.84 -7.13 -3.87
CA THR A 190 -37.78 -6.27 -3.12
C THR A 190 -38.87 -5.71 -4.03
N LEU A 191 -38.51 -5.26 -5.24
CA LEU A 191 -39.45 -4.78 -6.25
C LEU A 191 -40.45 -5.86 -6.66
N GLN A 192 -39.99 -7.09 -6.87
CA GLN A 192 -40.85 -8.23 -7.17
C GLN A 192 -41.87 -8.47 -6.05
N ARG A 193 -41.42 -8.52 -4.79
CA ARG A 193 -42.32 -8.68 -3.63
C ARG A 193 -43.32 -7.54 -3.48
N THR A 194 -42.93 -6.31 -3.79
CA THR A 194 -43.86 -5.18 -3.74
C THR A 194 -44.90 -5.24 -4.84
N GLU A 195 -44.52 -5.71 -6.03
CA GLU A 195 -45.45 -5.87 -7.15
C GLU A 195 -46.44 -7.01 -6.87
N GLU A 196 -45.97 -8.15 -6.36
CA GLU A 196 -46.84 -9.26 -5.90
C GLU A 196 -47.86 -8.78 -4.87
N ARG A 197 -47.42 -8.03 -3.85
CA ARG A 197 -48.32 -7.45 -2.85
C ARG A 197 -49.32 -6.48 -3.45
N ARG A 198 -48.90 -5.70 -4.46
CA ARG A 198 -49.78 -4.76 -5.15
C ARG A 198 -50.84 -5.51 -5.96
N THR A 199 -50.46 -6.56 -6.67
CA THR A 199 -51.41 -7.39 -7.44
C THR A 199 -52.39 -8.11 -6.51
N ASP A 200 -51.92 -8.62 -5.38
CA ASP A 200 -52.76 -9.26 -4.37
C ASP A 200 -53.77 -8.28 -3.78
N ALA A 201 -53.31 -7.06 -3.42
CA ALA A 201 -54.17 -6.00 -2.91
C ALA A 201 -55.21 -5.54 -3.94
N SER A 202 -54.82 -5.38 -5.21
CA SER A 202 -55.75 -5.05 -6.31
C SER A 202 -56.82 -6.13 -6.45
N THR A 203 -56.41 -7.40 -6.50
CA THR A 203 -57.34 -8.53 -6.62
C THR A 203 -58.30 -8.61 -5.42
N ALA A 204 -57.83 -8.31 -4.22
CA ALA A 204 -58.67 -8.24 -3.02
C ALA A 204 -59.69 -7.10 -3.08
N LEU A 205 -59.27 -5.92 -3.56
CA LEU A 205 -60.17 -4.78 -3.77
C LEU A 205 -61.23 -5.08 -4.84
N ASP A 206 -60.86 -5.68 -5.96
CA ASP A 206 -61.79 -6.08 -7.03
C ASP A 206 -62.83 -7.08 -6.51
N ARG A 207 -62.42 -8.04 -5.65
CA ARG A 207 -63.34 -8.97 -4.98
C ARG A 207 -64.28 -8.26 -4.02
N LEU A 208 -63.79 -7.29 -3.25
CA LEU A 208 -64.63 -6.49 -2.36
C LEU A 208 -65.63 -5.63 -3.13
N GLU A 209 -65.23 -5.07 -4.26
CA GLU A 209 -66.13 -4.32 -5.14
C GLU A 209 -67.24 -5.25 -5.71
N GLN A 210 -66.88 -6.47 -6.13
CA GLN A 210 -67.86 -7.46 -6.58
C GLN A 210 -68.85 -7.85 -5.48
N THR A 211 -68.40 -8.06 -4.24
CA THR A 211 -69.30 -8.41 -3.13
C THR A 211 -70.20 -7.24 -2.72
N VAL A 212 -69.68 -6.00 -2.73
CA VAL A 212 -70.47 -4.79 -2.47
C VAL A 212 -71.54 -4.62 -3.55
N ASN A 213 -71.19 -4.78 -4.83
CA ASN A 213 -72.15 -4.68 -5.94
C ASN A 213 -73.23 -5.77 -5.84
N ALA A 214 -72.85 -7.01 -5.51
CA ALA A 214 -73.81 -8.10 -5.28
C ALA A 214 -74.75 -7.80 -4.09
N LEU A 215 -74.24 -7.22 -3.00
CA LEU A 215 -75.04 -6.79 -1.86
C LEU A 215 -76.00 -5.65 -2.20
N THR A 216 -75.55 -4.64 -2.96
CA THR A 216 -76.43 -3.55 -3.41
C THR A 216 -77.52 -4.04 -4.35
N ASP A 217 -77.19 -4.97 -5.25
CA ASP A 217 -78.15 -5.58 -6.16
C ASP A 217 -79.17 -6.45 -5.40
N ALA A 218 -78.72 -7.21 -4.40
CA ALA A 218 -79.59 -8.00 -3.53
C ALA A 218 -80.51 -7.12 -2.67
N GLN A 219 -80.03 -5.99 -2.15
CA GLN A 219 -80.83 -5.02 -1.41
C GLN A 219 -81.83 -4.27 -2.32
N GLY A 220 -81.42 -3.94 -3.55
CA GLY A 220 -82.32 -3.40 -4.58
C GLY A 220 -83.42 -4.39 -4.96
N ALA A 221 -83.07 -5.66 -5.12
CA ALA A 221 -84.01 -6.75 -5.38
C ALA A 221 -84.99 -6.98 -4.21
N SER A 222 -84.50 -6.89 -2.96
CA SER A 222 -85.32 -6.99 -1.74
C SER A 222 -86.30 -5.82 -1.58
N ALA A 223 -85.90 -4.59 -1.97
CA ALA A 223 -86.78 -3.42 -2.00
C ALA A 223 -87.89 -3.52 -3.06
N THR A 224 -87.66 -4.23 -4.17
CA THR A 224 -88.69 -4.54 -5.18
C THR A 224 -89.45 -5.85 -4.94
N GLY A 225 -88.96 -6.72 -4.04
CA GLY A 225 -89.41 -8.09 -3.84
C GLY A 225 -90.18 -8.37 -2.53
N SER A 226 -90.52 -7.35 -1.74
CA SER A 226 -91.33 -7.49 -0.51
C SER A 226 -92.81 -7.84 -0.77
N ARG A 227 -93.06 -8.86 -1.61
CA ARG A 227 -94.41 -9.41 -1.78
C ARG A 227 -94.54 -10.90 -2.07
N ASN A 228 -93.49 -11.71 -2.20
CA ASN A 228 -93.68 -13.18 -2.21
C ASN A 228 -92.41 -13.98 -1.92
N ASN A 229 -92.58 -15.03 -1.11
CA ASN A 229 -91.65 -16.15 -0.83
C ASN A 229 -90.53 -15.97 0.20
N ASN A 230 -90.90 -16.14 1.47
CA ASN A 230 -89.99 -16.64 2.51
C ASN A 230 -89.95 -18.17 2.42
N ASN A 231 -88.78 -18.77 2.14
CA ASN A 231 -88.30 -20.06 2.71
C ASN A 231 -87.10 -20.70 1.97
N ALA A 232 -86.55 -20.11 0.91
CA ALA A 232 -85.45 -20.75 0.15
C ALA A 232 -84.08 -20.04 0.22
N SER A 233 -84.00 -18.79 0.68
CA SER A 233 -82.76 -17.98 0.53
C SER A 233 -81.76 -18.06 1.69
N ASP A 234 -82.12 -18.62 2.84
CA ASP A 234 -81.24 -18.58 4.03
C ASP A 234 -80.16 -19.68 4.03
N ASP A 235 -80.38 -20.79 3.31
CA ASP A 235 -79.39 -21.88 3.17
C ASP A 235 -78.32 -21.59 2.10
N ASP A 236 -78.70 -20.93 1.00
CA ASP A 236 -77.74 -20.57 -0.06
C ASP A 236 -76.73 -19.51 0.42
N ILE A 237 -77.20 -18.49 1.15
CA ILE A 237 -76.34 -17.44 1.71
C ILE A 237 -75.35 -18.03 2.73
N ARG A 238 -75.78 -19.00 3.54
CA ARG A 238 -74.88 -19.66 4.51
C ARG A 238 -73.83 -20.53 3.82
N SER A 239 -74.17 -21.16 2.70
CA SER A 239 -73.20 -21.97 1.93
C SER A 239 -72.12 -21.11 1.27
N GLU A 240 -72.49 -19.95 0.72
CA GLU A 240 -71.52 -19.02 0.11
C GLU A 240 -70.62 -18.35 1.16
N VAL A 241 -71.17 -17.97 2.31
CA VAL A 241 -70.37 -17.39 3.42
C VAL A 241 -69.39 -18.43 3.98
N ALA A 242 -69.78 -19.70 4.06
CA ALA A 242 -68.87 -20.79 4.48
C ALA A 242 -67.75 -21.04 3.46
N ALA A 243 -68.04 -20.95 2.16
CA ALA A 243 -67.03 -21.07 1.10
C ALA A 243 -66.05 -19.89 1.11
N LEU A 244 -66.53 -18.66 1.37
CA LEU A 244 -65.70 -17.47 1.51
C LEU A 244 -64.79 -17.52 2.75
N LEU A 245 -65.27 -18.04 3.89
CA LEU A 245 -64.46 -18.24 5.10
C LEU A 245 -63.35 -19.27 4.90
N ALA A 246 -63.57 -20.31 4.09
CA ALA A 246 -62.55 -21.29 3.75
C ALA A 246 -61.47 -20.72 2.81
N ALA A 247 -61.84 -19.79 1.91
CA ALA A 247 -60.90 -19.12 1.01
C ALA A 247 -60.03 -18.05 1.72
N LEU A 248 -60.41 -17.64 2.93
CA LEU A 248 -59.71 -16.62 3.74
C LEU A 248 -58.76 -17.17 4.81
N GLY A 249 -58.60 -18.49 4.95
CA GLY A 249 -57.70 -19.09 5.96
C GLY A 249 -56.39 -19.66 5.40
N PRO A 250 -55.35 -19.83 6.24
CA PRO A 250 -54.65 -18.83 7.05
C PRO A 250 -53.45 -18.24 6.27
N SER A 251 -53.27 -16.92 6.37
CA SER A 251 -52.01 -16.26 6.00
C SER A 251 -50.89 -16.81 6.91
N SER A 252 -50.06 -17.71 6.36
CA SER A 252 -48.87 -18.23 7.04
C SER A 252 -47.94 -17.05 7.37
N ARG A 253 -47.63 -16.91 8.66
CA ARG A 253 -46.44 -16.22 9.14
C ARG A 253 -45.17 -16.87 8.57
#